data_AF-A0A667XFF5-F1
#
_entry.id   AF-A0A667XFF5-F1
#
_cell.length_a   1.000
_cell.length_b   1.000
_cell.length_c   1.000
_cell.angle_alpha   90.00
_cell.angle_beta   90.00
_cell.angle_gamma   90.00
#
_symmetry.space_group_name_H-M   'P 1'
#
loop_
_entity.id
_entity.type
_entity.pdbx_description
1 polymer ?
#
loop_
_entity_poly.entity_id
_entity_poly.type
_entity_poly.pdbx_seq_one_letter_code
_entity_poly.pdbx_strand_id
1 'polypeptide(L)'
;MYASFFMFSDVDLHRWQLSKTVKEDADDDIAKYDGKWAVESLKENKVPGDQGLVLKSRAKHHAIAALLDKPFIFQDDPLVMQYEVNFQDGIDCGGAYIKLLSDTNSLDLEQFHDRTPYTIMFGPDKCGEDYKLHFIFRHQNPLNKDLEEKHAKRADVDLKKFYTDKKTHLYTLLLNPDNSYEMFIDQSSVSRGSLLHDVVPPVNPAKEIDDPNDSKPEDWDERAKIPDPEAVKPEDWDEDAPAKIEDPDAVKPEGWLDDEPEFVSDPNAEKPDDWDEEMDGEWEAPQIPNPACETAPGCGQWKPPMINNPQYKGKWKAPLVDNPNYQGVWSPRKIDNPDYFEDLQPFRMMPVKALGLELWSMTSDIYFDNFIITSHKEVADRWASDSWGLKKLRAHNSAAPGVFAQLLMAAEERPWLWVIYILTVGLPIGLAVLFCWPKKADDDYVYKKVDQPQADVEDEEEEEEEEEAVADKEEKTAEATATESAPAAG
;
A
#
# COMPACT_ATOMS: atom_id res chain seq x y z
N MET A 1 18.08 14.18 -33.69
CA MET A 1 16.94 13.48 -33.07
C MET A 1 17.45 12.18 -32.48
N TYR A 2 17.66 12.18 -31.16
CA TYR A 2 18.04 10.98 -30.41
C TYR A 2 16.74 10.32 -29.91
N ALA A 3 16.56 9.03 -30.22
CA ALA A 3 15.50 8.21 -29.66
C ALA A 3 15.97 6.75 -29.65
N SER A 4 15.87 6.07 -28.51
CA SER A 4 15.98 4.62 -28.37
C SER A 4 14.62 4.09 -27.91
N PHE A 5 14.13 3.05 -28.59
CA PHE A 5 12.86 2.40 -28.30
C PHE A 5 13.13 0.94 -27.92
N PHE A 6 12.46 0.47 -26.87
CA PHE A 6 12.42 -0.94 -26.52
C PHE A 6 10.96 -1.37 -26.43
N MET A 7 10.54 -2.13 -27.44
CA MET A 7 9.27 -2.82 -27.47
C MET A 7 9.53 -4.30 -27.22
N PHE A 8 8.54 -4.99 -26.67
CA PHE A 8 8.63 -6.43 -26.50
C PHE A 8 7.73 -7.10 -27.54
N SER A 9 8.34 -7.51 -28.64
CA SER A 9 7.80 -8.57 -29.51
C SER A 9 8.58 -9.87 -29.26
N ASP A 10 8.08 -11.03 -29.70
CA ASP A 10 8.76 -12.34 -29.58
C ASP A 10 10.24 -12.34 -30.05
N VAL A 11 10.68 -11.32 -30.80
CA VAL A 11 12.05 -11.18 -31.34
C VAL A 11 12.97 -10.34 -30.44
N ASP A 12 12.44 -9.51 -29.54
CA ASP A 12 13.20 -8.47 -28.84
C ASP A 12 13.85 -8.89 -27.52
N LEU A 13 13.52 -10.07 -26.99
CA LEU A 13 14.18 -10.58 -25.77
C LEU A 13 15.69 -10.77 -25.99
N HIS A 14 16.14 -10.96 -27.23
CA HIS A 14 17.56 -11.09 -27.57
C HIS A 14 18.38 -9.83 -27.30
N ARG A 15 17.75 -8.64 -27.24
CA ARG A 15 18.43 -7.38 -26.93
C ARG A 15 18.69 -7.20 -25.43
N TRP A 16 17.94 -7.92 -24.60
CA TRP A 16 18.05 -7.87 -23.15
C TRP A 16 18.97 -8.97 -22.64
N GLN A 17 19.94 -8.58 -21.84
CA GLN A 17 20.93 -9.47 -21.25
C GLN A 17 20.64 -9.64 -19.77
N LEU A 18 20.46 -10.88 -19.35
CA LEU A 18 20.28 -11.25 -17.94
C LEU A 18 21.63 -11.21 -17.23
N SER A 19 21.62 -10.67 -16.01
CA SER A 19 22.80 -10.73 -15.16
C SER A 19 23.04 -12.16 -14.67
N LYS A 20 24.30 -12.58 -14.63
CA LYS A 20 24.75 -13.87 -14.10
C LYS A 20 25.51 -13.73 -12.77
N THR A 21 25.52 -12.52 -12.21
CA THR A 21 26.32 -12.19 -11.03
C THR A 21 25.64 -12.60 -9.72
N VAL A 22 26.43 -12.58 -8.65
CA VAL A 22 25.99 -12.81 -7.27
C VAL A 22 26.40 -11.59 -6.45
N LYS A 23 25.48 -11.10 -5.62
CA LYS A 23 25.72 -10.00 -4.68
C LYS A 23 26.70 -10.45 -3.60
N GLU A 24 27.80 -9.74 -3.45
CA GLU A 24 28.90 -10.16 -2.56
C GLU A 24 28.58 -10.04 -1.05
N ASP A 25 27.56 -9.25 -0.66
CA ASP A 25 27.24 -8.91 0.75
C ASP A 25 25.88 -9.45 1.25
N ALA A 26 25.34 -10.52 0.68
CA ALA A 26 24.05 -11.09 1.10
C ALA A 26 24.15 -12.59 1.34
N ASP A 27 23.22 -13.15 2.13
CA ASP A 27 23.12 -14.60 2.33
C ASP A 27 23.04 -15.32 0.97
N ASP A 28 23.68 -16.48 0.83
CA ASP A 28 23.86 -17.21 -0.43
C ASP A 28 22.55 -17.49 -1.21
N ASP A 29 21.41 -17.49 -0.51
CA ASP A 29 20.06 -17.69 -1.07
C ASP A 29 19.39 -16.40 -1.58
N ILE A 30 19.78 -15.22 -1.05
CA ILE A 30 19.26 -13.89 -1.44
C ILE A 30 20.26 -13.17 -2.36
N ALA A 31 21.53 -13.56 -2.30
CA ALA A 31 22.61 -12.93 -3.04
C ALA A 31 22.52 -13.10 -4.56
N LYS A 32 21.86 -14.15 -5.06
CA LYS A 32 21.86 -14.46 -6.49
C LYS A 32 20.79 -13.63 -7.21
N TYR A 33 21.16 -13.02 -8.34
CA TYR A 33 20.20 -12.40 -9.26
C TYR A 33 19.51 -13.47 -10.11
N ASP A 34 18.76 -14.37 -9.46
CA ASP A 34 18.14 -15.56 -10.08
C ASP A 34 16.66 -15.36 -10.42
N GLY A 35 16.19 -14.12 -10.37
CA GLY A 35 14.84 -13.73 -10.74
C GLY A 35 14.51 -14.03 -12.21
N LYS A 36 13.38 -14.69 -12.44
CA LYS A 36 12.90 -15.04 -13.79
C LYS A 36 12.07 -13.93 -14.41
N TRP A 37 12.37 -13.66 -15.67
CA TRP A 37 11.63 -12.75 -16.54
C TRP A 37 10.89 -13.55 -17.62
N ALA A 38 9.70 -13.09 -17.99
CA ALA A 38 8.92 -13.65 -19.09
C ALA A 38 8.34 -12.52 -19.95
N VAL A 39 8.14 -12.76 -21.24
CA VAL A 39 7.40 -11.83 -22.11
C VAL A 39 5.98 -12.36 -22.24
N GLU A 40 5.05 -11.65 -21.61
CA GLU A 40 3.65 -12.05 -21.52
C GLU A 40 2.76 -10.85 -21.87
N SER A 41 1.49 -11.11 -22.19
CA SER A 41 0.48 -10.06 -22.27
C SER A 41 -0.10 -9.78 -20.88
N LEU A 42 -0.67 -8.60 -20.67
CA LEU A 42 -1.35 -8.25 -19.42
C LEU A 42 -2.42 -9.29 -19.05
N LYS A 43 -2.58 -9.62 -17.76
CA LYS A 43 -3.64 -10.51 -17.27
C LYS A 43 -5.03 -9.96 -17.59
N GLU A 44 -5.22 -8.67 -17.32
CA GLU A 44 -6.44 -7.91 -17.58
C GLU A 44 -6.21 -6.85 -18.67
N ASN A 45 -7.27 -6.44 -19.39
CA ASN A 45 -7.19 -5.37 -20.41
C ASN A 45 -6.22 -5.63 -21.58
N LYS A 46 -6.08 -6.89 -21.99
CA LYS A 46 -5.22 -7.34 -23.09
C LYS A 46 -5.39 -6.51 -24.35
N VAL A 47 -4.28 -6.04 -24.91
CA VAL A 47 -4.21 -5.51 -26.27
C VAL A 47 -3.63 -6.58 -27.20
N PRO A 48 -4.33 -6.99 -28.28
CA PRO A 48 -3.80 -7.97 -29.22
C PRO A 48 -2.46 -7.52 -29.78
N GLY A 49 -1.43 -8.36 -29.63
CA GLY A 49 -0.06 -8.08 -30.08
C GLY A 49 0.79 -7.25 -29.12
N ASP A 50 0.23 -6.81 -27.99
CA ASP A 50 0.95 -6.08 -26.96
C ASP A 50 1.49 -7.07 -25.91
N GLN A 51 2.80 -7.27 -25.93
CA GLN A 51 3.52 -8.06 -24.93
C GLN A 51 4.45 -7.12 -24.16
N GLY A 52 4.74 -7.47 -22.92
CA GLY A 52 5.66 -6.71 -22.08
C GLY A 52 6.52 -7.64 -21.25
N LEU A 53 7.54 -7.07 -20.64
CA LEU A 53 8.47 -7.78 -19.78
C LEU A 53 7.86 -7.91 -18.38
N VAL A 54 7.66 -9.15 -17.94
CA VAL A 54 7.03 -9.47 -16.66
C VAL A 54 8.02 -10.12 -15.71
N LEU A 55 8.08 -9.58 -14.51
CA LEU A 55 8.82 -10.13 -13.38
C LEU A 55 8.00 -11.26 -12.74
N LYS A 56 8.46 -12.52 -12.80
CA LYS A 56 7.64 -13.67 -12.33
C LYS A 56 8.00 -14.17 -10.94
N SER A 57 9.22 -13.91 -10.46
CA SER A 57 9.67 -14.55 -9.22
C SER A 57 9.38 -13.71 -7.99
N ARG A 58 8.93 -14.36 -6.91
CA ARG A 58 8.62 -13.72 -5.64
C ARG A 58 9.85 -13.71 -4.72
N ALA A 59 10.09 -12.62 -4.01
CA ALA A 59 11.15 -12.46 -3.01
C ALA A 59 12.56 -12.74 -3.56
N LYS A 60 12.81 -12.33 -4.81
CA LYS A 60 14.10 -12.52 -5.50
C LYS A 60 14.61 -11.23 -6.11
N HIS A 61 15.93 -11.14 -6.25
CA HIS A 61 16.58 -10.09 -7.00
C HIS A 61 16.53 -10.38 -8.50
N HIS A 62 16.11 -9.39 -9.26
CA HIS A 62 16.00 -9.46 -10.71
C HIS A 62 16.95 -8.42 -11.31
N ALA A 63 17.80 -8.84 -12.24
CA ALA A 63 18.70 -7.96 -12.96
C ALA A 63 18.68 -8.28 -14.45
N ILE A 64 18.25 -7.30 -15.26
CA ILE A 64 18.26 -7.40 -16.72
C ILE A 64 18.59 -6.03 -17.31
N ALA A 65 19.39 -5.99 -18.37
CA ALA A 65 19.81 -4.74 -18.98
C ALA A 65 19.87 -4.84 -20.51
N ALA A 66 19.74 -3.70 -21.18
CA ALA A 66 19.80 -3.60 -22.64
C ALA A 66 20.60 -2.36 -23.06
N LEU A 67 21.41 -2.51 -24.12
CA LEU A 67 22.17 -1.39 -24.69
C LEU A 67 21.23 -0.43 -25.43
N LEU A 68 21.52 0.87 -25.31
CA LEU A 68 20.92 1.92 -26.12
C LEU A 68 21.46 1.87 -27.55
N ASP A 69 20.71 2.39 -28.52
CA ASP A 69 21.15 2.42 -29.92
C ASP A 69 22.37 3.30 -30.11
N LYS A 70 22.45 4.38 -29.31
CA LYS A 70 23.58 5.31 -29.22
C LYS A 70 23.72 5.72 -27.76
N PRO A 71 24.93 6.05 -27.27
CA PRO A 71 25.07 6.67 -25.97
C PRO A 71 24.38 8.05 -25.93
N PHE A 72 23.68 8.35 -24.84
CA PHE A 72 23.11 9.68 -24.58
C PHE A 72 24.13 10.54 -23.84
N ILE A 73 24.37 11.75 -24.33
CA ILE A 73 25.35 12.69 -23.75
C ILE A 73 24.60 13.93 -23.27
N PHE A 74 24.78 14.30 -22.00
CA PHE A 74 24.15 15.47 -21.40
C PHE A 74 24.91 16.75 -21.75
N GLN A 75 24.50 17.42 -22.83
CA GLN A 75 25.04 18.71 -23.26
C GLN A 75 23.94 19.75 -23.36
N ASP A 76 23.27 19.82 -24.51
CA ASP A 76 22.29 20.86 -24.84
C ASP A 76 20.89 20.30 -25.10
N ASP A 77 20.76 18.99 -25.29
CA ASP A 77 19.47 18.33 -25.54
C ASP A 77 18.85 17.84 -24.22
N PRO A 78 17.55 18.07 -23.97
CA PRO A 78 16.88 17.53 -22.79
C PRO A 78 16.82 16.00 -22.86
N LEU A 79 16.76 15.34 -21.70
CA LEU A 79 16.50 13.91 -21.60
C LEU A 79 15.03 13.69 -21.28
N VAL A 80 14.35 12.91 -22.11
CA VAL A 80 13.01 12.41 -21.86
C VAL A 80 13.07 10.90 -21.77
N MET A 81 12.66 10.36 -20.63
CA MET A 81 12.56 8.94 -20.39
C MET A 81 11.12 8.62 -20.04
N GLN A 82 10.56 7.59 -20.67
CA GLN A 82 9.20 7.16 -20.38
C GLN A 82 9.08 5.65 -20.48
N TYR A 83 8.27 5.07 -19.60
CA TYR A 83 7.93 3.65 -19.62
C TYR A 83 6.64 3.38 -18.84
N GLU A 84 6.07 2.21 -19.07
CA GLU A 84 4.81 1.77 -18.44
C GLU A 84 5.10 0.72 -17.37
N VAL A 85 4.37 0.80 -16.25
CA VAL A 85 4.39 -0.22 -15.20
C VAL A 85 2.96 -0.58 -14.84
N ASN A 86 2.69 -1.88 -14.68
CA ASN A 86 1.46 -2.39 -14.10
C ASN A 86 1.78 -3.41 -13.00
N PHE A 87 1.28 -3.16 -11.79
CA PHE A 87 1.31 -4.10 -10.68
C PHE A 87 0.07 -5.01 -10.74
N GLN A 88 0.13 -6.08 -11.53
CA GLN A 88 -1.06 -6.88 -11.87
C GLN A 88 -1.73 -7.51 -10.64
N ASP A 89 -0.94 -8.04 -9.71
CA ASP A 89 -1.45 -8.64 -8.46
C ASP A 89 -1.53 -7.63 -7.31
N GLY A 90 -1.12 -6.38 -7.55
CA GLY A 90 -0.78 -5.39 -6.53
C GLY A 90 0.66 -5.55 -6.04
N ILE A 91 1.17 -4.54 -5.35
CA ILE A 91 2.53 -4.52 -4.82
C ILE A 91 2.50 -4.26 -3.31
N ASP A 92 3.17 -5.11 -2.54
CA ASP A 92 3.30 -4.97 -1.08
C ASP A 92 4.60 -4.25 -0.74
N CYS A 93 5.72 -4.85 -1.13
CA CYS A 93 7.05 -4.28 -1.03
C CYS A 93 7.91 -4.71 -2.23
N GLY A 94 8.35 -3.75 -3.03
CA GLY A 94 9.20 -3.94 -4.19
C GLY A 94 9.37 -2.67 -5.02
N GLY A 95 10.40 -2.68 -5.85
CA GLY A 95 10.70 -1.61 -6.80
C GLY A 95 10.23 -1.94 -8.21
N ALA A 96 9.90 -0.90 -8.98
CA ALA A 96 9.70 -0.97 -10.43
C ALA A 96 10.35 0.24 -11.13
N TYR A 97 11.50 0.66 -10.62
CA TYR A 97 12.34 1.71 -11.18
C TYR A 97 13.33 1.19 -12.22
N ILE A 98 13.76 2.09 -13.10
CA ILE A 98 14.81 1.82 -14.09
C ILE A 98 16.08 2.57 -13.74
N LYS A 99 17.23 1.97 -14.06
CA LYS A 99 18.56 2.57 -13.91
C LYS A 99 19.16 2.80 -15.28
N LEU A 100 19.59 4.02 -15.56
CA LEU A 100 20.41 4.36 -16.73
C LEU A 100 21.87 4.13 -16.39
N LEU A 101 22.50 3.14 -17.01
CA LEU A 101 23.88 2.75 -16.73
C LEU A 101 24.85 3.71 -17.43
N SER A 102 25.84 4.16 -16.66
CA SER A 102 26.85 5.12 -17.12
C SER A 102 27.76 4.50 -18.18
N ASP A 103 28.22 5.30 -19.14
CA ASP A 103 29.19 4.87 -20.15
C ASP A 103 30.58 4.76 -19.51
N THR A 104 30.89 3.57 -19.01
CA THR A 104 32.21 3.19 -18.53
C THR A 104 32.82 2.12 -19.44
N ASN A 105 34.14 2.14 -19.59
CA ASN A 105 34.86 1.11 -20.36
C ASN A 105 34.73 -0.30 -19.75
N SER A 106 34.31 -0.39 -18.49
CA SER A 106 34.10 -1.64 -17.75
C SER A 106 32.65 -2.10 -17.72
N LEU A 107 31.75 -1.47 -18.47
CA LEU A 107 30.34 -1.84 -18.48
C LEU A 107 30.14 -3.20 -19.18
N ASP A 108 29.94 -4.25 -18.37
CA ASP A 108 29.51 -5.57 -18.80
C ASP A 108 28.09 -5.83 -18.29
N LEU A 109 27.15 -6.04 -19.21
CA LEU A 109 25.75 -6.26 -18.87
C LEU A 109 25.50 -7.63 -18.23
N GLU A 110 26.37 -8.62 -18.48
CA GLU A 110 26.26 -9.93 -17.83
C GLU A 110 26.63 -9.86 -16.33
N GLN A 111 27.35 -8.82 -15.92
CA GLN A 111 27.77 -8.60 -14.52
C GLN A 111 26.97 -7.48 -13.85
N PHE A 112 25.77 -7.19 -14.34
CA PHE A 112 24.94 -6.11 -13.80
C PHE A 112 24.45 -6.40 -12.37
N HIS A 113 24.74 -5.50 -11.44
CA HIS A 113 24.42 -5.61 -10.01
C HIS A 113 24.11 -4.24 -9.39
N ASP A 114 23.69 -4.24 -8.13
CA ASP A 114 23.39 -3.08 -7.30
C ASP A 114 24.47 -1.98 -7.29
N ARG A 115 25.76 -2.34 -7.21
CA ARG A 115 26.88 -1.38 -7.22
C ARG A 115 27.32 -0.92 -8.62
N THR A 116 26.69 -1.42 -9.68
CA THR A 116 27.03 -1.02 -11.06
C THR A 116 26.82 0.49 -11.23
N PRO A 117 27.80 1.24 -11.78
CA PRO A 117 27.68 2.68 -11.92
C PRO A 117 26.53 3.06 -12.87
N TYR A 118 25.56 3.79 -12.33
CA TYR A 118 24.44 4.36 -13.08
C TYR A 118 24.48 5.89 -13.01
N THR A 119 23.85 6.57 -13.96
CA THR A 119 23.78 8.03 -13.97
C THR A 119 22.46 8.51 -13.36
N ILE A 120 21.35 7.88 -13.75
CA ILE A 120 19.99 8.24 -13.30
C ILE A 120 19.26 6.97 -12.89
N MET A 121 18.54 7.02 -11.78
CA MET A 121 17.53 6.04 -11.38
C MET A 121 16.18 6.76 -11.30
N PHE A 122 15.18 6.22 -11.99
CA PHE A 122 13.84 6.81 -12.02
C PHE A 122 12.77 5.74 -11.98
N GLY A 123 11.74 5.93 -11.15
CA GLY A 123 10.55 5.11 -11.18
C GLY A 123 9.89 4.79 -9.83
N PRO A 124 8.75 4.10 -9.86
CA PRO A 124 7.98 3.78 -8.67
C PRO A 124 8.68 2.74 -7.81
N ASP A 125 8.59 2.94 -6.50
CA ASP A 125 9.04 2.02 -5.46
C ASP A 125 8.06 2.08 -4.29
N LYS A 126 7.70 0.92 -3.76
CA LYS A 126 6.79 0.83 -2.63
C LYS A 126 7.33 -0.17 -1.63
N CYS A 127 7.31 0.17 -0.35
CA CYS A 127 7.46 -0.83 0.69
C CYS A 127 6.54 -0.53 1.89
N GLY A 128 5.56 -1.41 2.12
CA GLY A 128 4.55 -1.20 3.15
C GLY A 128 3.65 0.00 2.80
N GLU A 129 3.64 1.02 3.66
CA GLU A 129 2.91 2.28 3.46
C GLU A 129 3.76 3.40 2.84
N ASP A 130 5.02 3.14 2.55
CA ASP A 130 5.91 4.12 1.91
C ASP A 130 5.78 4.01 0.39
N TYR A 131 5.13 5.00 -0.23
CA TYR A 131 4.96 5.12 -1.68
C TYR A 131 5.90 6.19 -2.21
N LYS A 132 6.89 5.80 -3.02
CA LYS A 132 7.89 6.72 -3.55
C LYS A 132 7.98 6.62 -5.06
N LEU A 133 8.13 7.79 -5.70
CA LEU A 133 8.59 7.89 -7.07
C LEU A 133 10.04 8.38 -7.01
N HIS A 134 10.99 7.47 -7.20
CA HIS A 134 12.41 7.82 -7.16
C HIS A 134 12.77 8.65 -8.37
N PHE A 135 13.51 9.72 -8.14
CA PHE A 135 14.37 10.35 -9.12
C PHE A 135 15.70 10.64 -8.43
N ILE A 136 16.71 9.86 -8.79
CA ILE A 136 18.04 9.92 -8.20
C ILE A 136 19.02 10.09 -9.35
N PHE A 137 19.96 11.01 -9.21
CA PHE A 137 21.07 11.13 -10.15
C PHE A 137 22.39 11.14 -9.41
N ARG A 138 23.43 10.62 -10.05
CA ARG A 138 24.79 10.62 -9.51
C ARG A 138 25.51 11.87 -9.97
N HIS A 139 25.88 12.72 -9.02
CA HIS A 139 26.66 13.90 -9.26
C HIS A 139 28.13 13.62 -8.93
N GLN A 140 29.02 13.96 -9.86
CA GLN A 140 30.45 13.88 -9.63
C GLN A 140 30.94 15.18 -8.99
N ASN A 141 31.47 15.09 -7.79
CA ASN A 141 32.03 16.25 -7.11
C ASN A 141 33.26 16.77 -7.88
N PRO A 142 33.31 18.06 -8.25
CA PRO A 142 34.41 18.65 -9.02
C PRO A 142 35.79 18.61 -8.34
N LEU A 143 35.85 18.55 -7.00
CA LEU A 143 37.08 18.61 -6.22
C LEU A 143 37.75 17.23 -6.07
N ASN A 144 37.03 16.28 -5.48
CA ASN A 144 37.55 14.93 -5.18
C ASN A 144 37.23 13.90 -6.28
N LYS A 145 36.33 14.21 -7.22
CA LYS A 145 35.80 13.30 -8.26
C LYS A 145 34.97 12.14 -7.74
N ASP A 146 34.56 12.19 -6.47
CA ASP A 146 33.68 11.19 -5.88
C ASP A 146 32.26 11.34 -6.43
N LEU A 147 31.57 10.20 -6.58
CA LEU A 147 30.21 10.13 -7.11
C LEU A 147 29.20 9.99 -5.98
N GLU A 148 28.47 11.07 -5.71
CA GLU A 148 27.41 11.10 -4.71
C GLU A 148 26.03 10.96 -5.36
N GLU A 149 25.15 10.22 -4.69
CA GLU A 149 23.75 10.09 -5.07
C GLU A 149 22.95 11.29 -4.53
N LYS A 150 22.21 11.96 -5.41
CA LYS A 150 21.36 13.10 -5.08
C LYS A 150 19.92 12.70 -5.35
N HIS A 151 19.08 12.75 -4.32
CA HIS A 151 17.68 12.34 -4.39
C HIS A 151 16.79 13.55 -4.59
N ALA A 152 15.86 13.49 -5.53
CA ALA A 152 14.81 14.50 -5.63
C ALA A 152 13.92 14.49 -4.38
N LYS A 153 13.38 15.66 -4.03
CA LYS A 153 12.34 15.76 -3.00
C LYS A 153 11.12 14.92 -3.40
N ARG A 154 10.38 14.46 -2.38
CA ARG A 154 9.14 13.69 -2.59
C ARG A 154 8.14 14.52 -3.37
N ALA A 155 7.37 13.86 -4.22
CA ALA A 155 6.29 14.49 -4.98
C ALA A 155 5.20 15.05 -4.04
N ASP A 156 4.55 16.13 -4.46
CA ASP A 156 3.51 16.81 -3.68
C ASP A 156 2.14 16.10 -3.74
N VAL A 157 2.02 15.08 -4.61
CA VAL A 157 0.77 14.37 -4.89
C VAL A 157 0.71 13.03 -4.15
N ASP A 158 -0.49 12.65 -3.69
CA ASP A 158 -0.72 11.32 -3.13
C ASP A 158 -0.55 10.23 -4.20
N LEU A 159 0.52 9.45 -4.06
CA LEU A 159 0.89 8.40 -4.99
C LEU A 159 0.11 7.10 -4.79
N LYS A 160 -0.59 6.91 -3.65
CA LYS A 160 -1.18 5.63 -3.25
C LYS A 160 -2.04 4.98 -4.34
N LYS A 161 -2.85 5.79 -5.04
CA LYS A 161 -3.78 5.31 -6.08
C LYS A 161 -3.08 4.53 -7.19
N PHE A 162 -1.92 5.01 -7.64
CA PHE A 162 -1.18 4.43 -8.77
C PHE A 162 -0.51 3.08 -8.48
N TYR A 163 -0.44 2.68 -7.21
CA TYR A 163 0.19 1.42 -6.78
C TYR A 163 -0.86 0.38 -6.40
N THR A 164 -2.10 0.79 -6.14
CA THR A 164 -3.17 -0.09 -5.61
C THR A 164 -4.25 -0.43 -6.63
N ASP A 165 -4.42 0.35 -7.70
CA ASP A 165 -5.55 0.20 -8.62
C ASP A 165 -5.38 -0.92 -9.66
N LYS A 166 -4.20 -1.58 -9.69
CA LYS A 166 -3.83 -2.68 -10.60
C LYS A 166 -3.90 -2.32 -12.09
N LYS A 167 -3.84 -1.02 -12.41
CA LYS A 167 -3.85 -0.52 -13.79
C LYS A 167 -2.45 -0.23 -14.28
N THR A 168 -2.34 -0.10 -15.60
CA THR A 168 -1.09 0.30 -16.24
C THR A 168 -0.95 1.81 -16.15
N HIS A 169 0.12 2.26 -15.49
CA HIS A 169 0.48 3.67 -15.38
C HIS A 169 1.71 3.99 -16.19
N LEU A 170 1.73 5.19 -16.75
CA LEU A 170 2.83 5.71 -17.55
C LEU A 170 3.68 6.64 -16.70
N TYR A 171 4.97 6.33 -16.56
CA TYR A 171 5.93 7.16 -15.83
C TYR A 171 6.83 7.88 -16.83
N THR A 172 6.94 9.20 -16.70
CA THR A 172 7.79 10.03 -17.58
C THR A 172 8.67 10.96 -16.76
N LEU A 173 9.96 11.00 -17.06
CA LEU A 173 10.91 11.96 -16.54
C LEU A 173 11.35 12.88 -17.68
N LEU A 174 11.18 14.18 -17.48
CA LEU A 174 11.73 15.23 -18.32
C LEU A 174 12.84 15.93 -17.54
N LEU A 175 14.05 15.92 -18.09
CA LEU A 175 15.20 16.61 -17.55
C LEU A 175 15.72 17.61 -18.57
N ASN A 176 15.70 18.89 -18.22
CA ASN A 176 16.08 19.97 -19.12
C ASN A 176 17.52 20.44 -18.87
N PRO A 177 18.21 20.97 -19.90
CA PRO A 177 19.56 21.53 -19.77
C PRO A 177 19.66 22.75 -18.85
N ASP A 178 18.53 23.38 -18.51
CA ASP A 178 18.44 24.50 -17.56
C ASP A 178 18.46 24.03 -16.09
N ASN A 179 18.75 22.75 -15.85
CA ASN A 179 18.70 22.08 -14.55
C ASN A 179 17.29 21.97 -13.95
N SER A 180 16.23 22.20 -14.72
CA SER A 180 14.87 21.88 -14.29
C SER A 180 14.54 20.41 -14.58
N TYR A 181 13.77 19.81 -13.71
CA TYR A 181 13.20 18.49 -13.93
C TYR A 181 11.70 18.51 -13.67
N GLU A 182 10.99 17.65 -14.40
CA GLU A 182 9.57 17.43 -14.23
C GLU A 182 9.28 15.94 -14.37
N MET A 183 8.47 15.43 -13.45
CA MET A 183 8.07 14.03 -13.39
C MET A 183 6.58 13.97 -13.64
N PHE A 184 6.17 13.12 -14.57
CA PHE A 184 4.78 12.91 -14.93
C PHE A 184 4.38 11.48 -14.63
N ILE A 185 3.15 11.33 -14.13
CA ILE A 185 2.42 10.06 -14.10
C ILE A 185 1.18 10.24 -14.96
N ASP A 186 0.94 9.34 -15.90
CA ASP A 186 -0.24 9.35 -16.76
C ASP A 186 -0.42 10.69 -17.52
N GLN A 187 0.70 11.25 -17.99
CA GLN A 187 0.82 12.59 -18.62
C GLN A 187 0.48 13.78 -17.72
N SER A 188 0.20 13.55 -16.42
CA SER A 188 -0.05 14.59 -15.43
C SER A 188 1.23 14.88 -14.64
N SER A 189 1.59 16.15 -14.50
CA SER A 189 2.77 16.57 -13.74
C SER A 189 2.54 16.31 -12.24
N VAL A 190 3.40 15.51 -11.62
CA VAL A 190 3.31 15.14 -10.20
C VAL A 190 4.41 15.77 -9.35
N SER A 191 5.54 16.13 -9.96
CA SER A 191 6.64 16.80 -9.29
C SER A 191 7.40 17.67 -10.29
N ARG A 192 7.79 18.85 -9.85
CA ARG A 192 8.62 19.78 -10.62
C ARG A 192 9.64 20.42 -9.69
N GLY A 193 10.89 20.48 -10.11
CA GLY A 193 11.94 21.09 -9.30
C GLY A 193 13.16 21.47 -10.11
N SER A 194 14.19 21.92 -9.40
CA SER A 194 15.53 22.13 -9.94
C SER A 194 16.54 21.18 -9.31
N LEU A 195 17.48 20.68 -10.11
CA LEU A 195 18.60 19.84 -9.66
C LEU A 195 19.48 20.56 -8.62
N LEU A 196 19.46 21.90 -8.56
CA LEU A 196 20.28 22.68 -7.62
C LEU A 196 19.64 22.83 -6.24
N HIS A 197 18.31 22.93 -6.18
CA HIS A 197 17.60 23.37 -4.96
C HIS A 197 16.64 22.31 -4.40
N ASP A 198 16.16 21.40 -5.25
CA ASP A 198 15.10 20.45 -4.91
C ASP A 198 15.60 19.02 -4.79
N VAL A 199 16.86 18.89 -4.36
CA VAL A 199 17.54 17.62 -4.18
C VAL A 199 18.17 17.54 -2.79
N VAL A 200 18.23 16.32 -2.25
CA VAL A 200 18.77 15.99 -0.94
C VAL A 200 19.72 14.80 -1.10
N PRO A 201 20.99 14.90 -0.67
CA PRO A 201 21.70 16.11 -0.25
C PRO A 201 21.75 17.18 -1.36
N PRO A 202 21.99 18.47 -1.05
CA PRO A 202 22.17 19.49 -2.08
C PRO A 202 23.37 19.17 -2.97
N VAL A 203 23.33 19.59 -4.24
CA VAL A 203 24.48 19.49 -5.16
C VAL A 203 25.64 20.32 -4.64
N ASN A 204 25.35 21.59 -4.34
CA ASN A 204 26.34 22.52 -3.80
C ASN A 204 26.33 22.42 -2.28
N PRO A 205 27.44 22.00 -1.64
CA PRO A 205 27.53 21.98 -0.19
C PRO A 205 27.38 23.40 0.38
N ALA A 206 27.02 23.50 1.66
CA ALA A 206 26.92 24.79 2.33
C ALA A 206 28.28 25.49 2.37
N LYS A 207 28.28 26.81 2.21
CA LYS A 207 29.49 27.65 2.30
C LYS A 207 30.10 27.62 3.71
N GLU A 208 29.24 27.52 4.71
CA GLU A 208 29.60 27.49 6.12
C GLU A 208 29.09 26.19 6.74
N ILE A 209 29.92 25.57 7.58
CA ILE A 209 29.56 24.42 8.40
C ILE A 209 29.75 24.76 9.88
N ASP A 210 29.04 24.05 10.75
CA ASP A 210 29.25 24.14 12.19
C ASP A 210 30.62 23.56 12.54
N ASP A 211 31.40 24.28 13.36
CA ASP A 211 32.75 23.85 13.77
C ASP A 211 32.64 22.58 14.62
N PRO A 212 33.16 21.44 14.13
CA PRO A 212 33.10 20.18 14.88
C PRO A 212 33.94 20.20 16.16
N ASN A 213 34.83 21.18 16.32
CA ASN A 213 35.67 21.35 17.50
C ASN A 213 35.09 22.33 18.52
N ASP A 214 34.01 23.06 18.18
CA ASP A 214 33.35 23.97 19.12
C ASP A 214 32.35 23.16 19.96
N SER A 215 32.42 23.32 21.27
CA SER A 215 31.58 22.59 22.21
C SER A 215 30.84 23.56 23.12
N LYS A 216 29.66 23.15 23.58
CA LYS A 216 28.83 23.95 24.46
C LYS A 216 29.59 24.26 25.76
N PRO A 217 29.78 25.54 26.12
CA PRO A 217 30.36 25.92 27.41
C PRO A 217 29.48 25.44 28.58
N GLU A 218 30.11 25.02 29.69
CA GLU A 218 29.38 24.55 30.88
C GLU A 218 28.55 25.65 31.55
N ASP A 219 28.94 26.92 31.38
CA ASP A 219 28.27 28.11 31.90
C ASP A 219 27.12 28.60 31.02
N TRP A 220 26.85 27.94 29.88
CA TRP A 220 25.79 28.32 28.96
C TRP A 220 24.42 27.80 29.43
N ASP A 221 23.58 28.70 29.93
CA ASP A 221 22.23 28.36 30.38
C ASP A 221 21.19 28.51 29.25
N GLU A 222 20.65 27.37 28.80
CA GLU A 222 19.60 27.30 27.76
C GLU A 222 18.19 27.25 28.35
N ARG A 223 18.06 27.23 29.68
CA ARG A 223 16.76 27.19 30.32
C ARG A 223 16.14 28.57 30.24
N ALA A 224 15.17 28.74 29.35
CA ALA A 224 14.42 29.99 29.23
C ALA A 224 13.70 30.35 30.54
N LYS A 225 13.22 29.34 31.28
CA LYS A 225 12.55 29.52 32.57
C LYS A 225 13.16 28.64 33.64
N ILE A 226 13.29 29.20 34.83
CA ILE A 226 13.76 28.51 36.04
C ILE A 226 12.68 28.59 37.13
N PRO A 227 12.63 27.62 38.05
CA PRO A 227 11.80 27.76 39.25
C PRO A 227 12.21 29.02 40.01
N ASP A 228 11.22 29.79 40.44
CA ASP A 228 11.41 31.01 41.20
C ASP A 228 12.20 30.71 42.49
N PRO A 229 13.43 31.25 42.64
CA PRO A 229 14.23 31.02 43.83
C PRO A 229 13.66 31.70 45.08
N GLU A 230 12.77 32.69 44.93
CA GLU A 230 12.12 33.38 46.04
C GLU A 230 10.81 32.72 46.47
N ALA A 231 10.27 31.81 45.65
CA ALA A 231 9.06 31.08 45.99
C ALA A 231 9.36 30.04 47.07
N VAL A 232 8.62 30.13 48.19
CA VAL A 232 8.67 29.16 49.28
C VAL A 232 7.37 28.36 49.29
N LYS A 233 7.48 27.07 49.59
CA LYS A 233 6.32 26.19 49.80
C LYS A 233 5.40 26.80 50.87
N PRO A 234 4.11 27.05 50.56
CA PRO A 234 3.14 27.51 51.55
C PRO A 234 2.96 26.52 52.69
N GLU A 235 2.73 27.03 53.91
CA GLU A 235 2.51 26.20 55.11
C GLU A 235 1.21 25.35 55.02
N ASP A 236 0.24 25.78 54.21
CA ASP A 236 -1.03 25.08 53.98
C ASP A 236 -0.96 24.00 52.89
N TRP A 237 0.26 23.68 52.40
CA TRP A 237 0.49 22.67 51.38
C TRP A 237 1.07 21.39 52.00
N ASP A 238 0.19 20.47 52.38
CA ASP A 238 0.58 19.14 52.84
C ASP A 238 0.93 18.23 51.64
N GLU A 239 2.18 17.78 51.56
CA GLU A 239 2.66 16.88 50.49
C GLU A 239 2.50 15.40 50.86
N ASP A 240 2.36 15.11 52.15
CA ASP A 240 2.22 13.75 52.68
C ASP A 240 0.74 13.33 52.75
N ALA A 241 -0.18 14.26 52.51
CA ALA A 241 -1.59 13.96 52.34
C ALA A 241 -1.79 12.91 51.24
N PRO A 242 -2.50 11.80 51.51
CA PRO A 242 -2.77 10.80 50.48
C PRO A 242 -3.77 11.35 49.47
N ALA A 243 -3.61 10.98 48.19
CA ALA A 243 -4.52 11.39 47.12
C ALA A 243 -5.94 10.85 47.30
N LYS A 244 -6.05 9.70 47.98
CA LYS A 244 -7.32 9.06 48.30
C LYS A 244 -7.41 8.77 49.79
N ILE A 245 -8.59 9.01 50.37
CA ILE A 245 -8.95 8.67 51.73
C ILE A 245 -10.15 7.75 51.72
N GLU A 246 -10.31 6.93 52.76
CA GLU A 246 -11.52 6.14 52.94
C GLU A 246 -12.73 7.07 53.10
N ASP A 247 -13.84 6.73 52.47
CA ASP A 247 -15.08 7.50 52.57
C ASP A 247 -15.68 7.37 53.99
N PRO A 248 -15.72 8.46 54.78
CA PRO A 248 -16.26 8.42 56.13
C PRO A 248 -17.79 8.23 56.17
N ASP A 249 -18.48 8.52 55.06
CA ASP A 249 -19.93 8.40 54.93
C ASP A 249 -20.36 7.05 54.33
N ALA A 250 -19.40 6.23 53.88
CA ALA A 250 -19.71 4.91 53.34
C ALA A 250 -20.11 3.93 54.45
N VAL A 251 -21.35 3.47 54.37
CA VAL A 251 -21.89 2.42 55.23
C VAL A 251 -21.83 1.09 54.49
N LYS A 252 -21.37 0.05 55.19
CA LYS A 252 -21.35 -1.31 54.67
C LYS A 252 -22.78 -1.78 54.33
N PRO A 253 -23.04 -2.30 53.11
CA PRO A 253 -24.35 -2.81 52.73
C PRO A 253 -24.85 -3.96 53.63
N GLU A 254 -26.14 -3.99 53.91
CA GLU A 254 -26.78 -5.11 54.61
C GLU A 254 -26.77 -6.37 53.71
N GLY A 255 -26.26 -7.49 54.23
CA GLY A 255 -26.15 -8.76 53.49
C GLY A 255 -24.78 -9.07 52.89
N TRP A 256 -23.76 -8.26 53.16
CA TRP A 256 -22.36 -8.53 52.77
C TRP A 256 -21.81 -9.79 53.47
N LEU A 257 -21.20 -10.70 52.70
CA LEU A 257 -20.67 -11.97 53.20
C LEU A 257 -19.17 -11.84 53.53
N ASP A 258 -18.81 -11.51 54.77
CA ASP A 258 -17.40 -11.31 55.16
C ASP A 258 -16.55 -12.59 55.21
N ASP A 259 -17.20 -13.71 55.52
CA ASP A 259 -16.54 -14.99 55.76
C ASP A 259 -16.30 -15.77 54.46
N GLU A 260 -16.96 -15.38 53.37
CA GLU A 260 -16.81 -16.01 52.05
C GLU A 260 -15.80 -15.23 51.21
N PRO A 261 -14.78 -15.88 50.63
CA PRO A 261 -13.84 -15.21 49.75
C PRO A 261 -14.52 -14.77 48.44
N GLU A 262 -14.08 -13.64 47.89
CA GLU A 262 -14.56 -13.11 46.61
C GLU A 262 -14.26 -14.05 45.44
N PHE A 263 -13.13 -14.75 45.53
CA PHE A 263 -12.69 -15.73 44.55
C PHE A 263 -12.43 -17.08 45.20
N VAL A 264 -12.80 -18.15 44.50
CA VAL A 264 -12.51 -19.54 44.87
C VAL A 264 -11.74 -20.20 43.74
N SER A 265 -10.87 -21.16 44.06
CA SER A 265 -10.18 -21.96 43.05
C SER A 265 -11.19 -22.75 42.21
N ASP A 266 -11.02 -22.75 40.90
CA ASP A 266 -11.89 -23.49 39.99
C ASP A 266 -11.79 -25.00 40.27
N PRO A 267 -12.87 -25.67 40.70
CA PRO A 267 -12.87 -27.10 40.99
C PRO A 267 -12.74 -27.99 39.75
N ASN A 268 -12.90 -27.42 38.55
CA ASN A 268 -12.81 -28.12 37.27
C ASN A 268 -11.50 -27.83 36.52
N ALA A 269 -10.60 -27.03 37.10
CA ALA A 269 -9.27 -26.82 36.54
C ALA A 269 -8.35 -27.99 36.91
N GLU A 270 -7.77 -28.62 35.89
CA GLU A 270 -6.75 -29.65 36.04
C GLU A 270 -5.37 -29.08 35.69
N LYS A 271 -4.34 -29.57 36.40
CA LYS A 271 -2.95 -29.21 36.11
C LYS A 271 -2.58 -29.67 34.70
N PRO A 272 -2.05 -28.79 33.82
CA PRO A 272 -1.56 -29.22 32.51
C PRO A 272 -0.44 -30.25 32.61
N ASP A 273 -0.44 -31.24 31.71
CA ASP A 273 0.58 -32.30 31.66
C ASP A 273 2.00 -31.78 31.37
N ASP A 274 2.11 -30.60 30.75
CA ASP A 274 3.38 -29.94 30.39
C ASP A 274 3.86 -28.95 31.47
N TRP A 275 3.22 -28.92 32.65
CA TRP A 275 3.61 -28.02 33.74
C TRP A 275 4.75 -28.60 34.59
N ASP A 276 5.90 -27.93 34.57
CA ASP A 276 7.10 -28.33 35.31
C ASP A 276 7.21 -27.52 36.61
N GLU A 277 7.10 -28.15 37.78
CA GLU A 277 7.15 -27.44 39.07
C GLU A 277 8.54 -26.87 39.41
N GLU A 278 9.62 -27.39 38.81
CA GLU A 278 10.99 -26.91 39.02
C GLU A 278 11.26 -25.63 38.19
N MET A 279 10.64 -25.53 37.00
CA MET A 279 10.79 -24.40 36.10
C MET A 279 9.69 -23.34 36.24
N ASP A 280 8.43 -23.77 36.43
CA ASP A 280 7.23 -22.93 36.43
C ASP A 280 6.64 -22.68 37.84
N GLY A 281 7.10 -23.42 38.85
CA GLY A 281 6.65 -23.30 40.25
C GLY A 281 5.45 -24.19 40.61
N GLU A 282 4.97 -24.09 41.86
CA GLU A 282 3.79 -24.83 42.33
C GLU A 282 2.54 -24.40 41.53
N TRP A 283 1.83 -25.36 40.94
CA TRP A 283 0.63 -25.07 40.16
C TRP A 283 -0.52 -24.67 41.08
N GLU A 284 -1.07 -23.48 40.86
CA GLU A 284 -2.28 -22.99 41.52
C GLU A 284 -3.44 -22.93 40.51
N ALA A 285 -4.59 -23.46 40.90
CA ALA A 285 -5.78 -23.43 40.06
C ALA A 285 -6.25 -21.97 39.82
N PRO A 286 -6.75 -21.64 38.61
CA PRO A 286 -7.34 -20.34 38.32
C PRO A 286 -8.43 -19.97 39.32
N GLN A 287 -8.42 -18.70 39.75
CA GLN A 287 -9.41 -18.14 40.68
C GLN A 287 -10.65 -17.71 39.89
N ILE A 288 -11.82 -18.26 40.24
CA ILE A 288 -13.12 -17.90 39.68
C ILE A 288 -13.96 -17.13 40.71
N PRO A 289 -14.85 -16.21 40.29
CA PRO A 289 -15.73 -15.52 41.21
C PRO A 289 -16.61 -16.54 41.95
N ASN A 290 -16.69 -16.42 43.27
CA ASN A 290 -17.47 -17.36 44.09
C ASN A 290 -18.97 -17.24 43.74
N PRO A 291 -19.65 -18.32 43.32
CA PRO A 291 -21.07 -18.27 42.97
C PRO A 291 -21.98 -17.78 44.09
N ALA A 292 -21.58 -17.95 45.36
CA ALA A 292 -22.31 -17.41 46.50
C ALA A 292 -22.37 -15.87 46.48
N CYS A 293 -21.35 -15.23 45.92
CA CYS A 293 -21.18 -13.79 45.85
C CYS A 293 -22.00 -13.12 44.75
N GLU A 294 -22.45 -13.88 43.75
CA GLU A 294 -23.38 -13.37 42.73
C GLU A 294 -24.77 -13.07 43.31
N THR A 295 -25.15 -13.78 44.38
CA THR A 295 -26.45 -13.63 45.04
C THR A 295 -26.45 -12.62 46.19
N ALA A 296 -25.26 -12.13 46.59
CA ALA A 296 -25.07 -11.19 47.68
C ALA A 296 -24.57 -9.82 47.17
N PRO A 297 -24.71 -8.73 47.95
CA PRO A 297 -24.17 -7.41 47.58
C PRO A 297 -22.64 -7.36 47.45
N GLY A 298 -21.94 -8.33 48.03
CA GLY A 298 -20.49 -8.51 47.92
C GLY A 298 -19.95 -9.52 48.95
N CYS A 299 -18.70 -9.90 48.76
CA CYS A 299 -18.00 -10.93 49.54
C CYS A 299 -16.60 -10.49 49.96
N GLY A 300 -16.05 -11.18 50.94
CA GLY A 300 -14.72 -10.93 51.51
C GLY A 300 -14.73 -9.80 52.53
N GLN A 301 -13.54 -9.39 53.01
CA GLN A 301 -13.47 -8.31 54.00
C GLN A 301 -13.87 -6.98 53.36
N TRP A 302 -15.01 -6.42 53.80
CA TRP A 302 -15.47 -5.13 53.32
C TRP A 302 -14.44 -4.03 53.64
N LYS A 303 -14.07 -3.26 52.62
CA LYS A 303 -13.26 -2.05 52.75
C LYS A 303 -14.06 -0.86 52.25
N PRO A 304 -14.07 0.27 52.98
CA PRO A 304 -14.75 1.47 52.52
C PRO A 304 -14.17 1.93 51.18
N PRO A 305 -15.01 2.45 50.26
CA PRO A 305 -14.54 2.98 49.00
C PRO A 305 -13.60 4.17 49.24
N MET A 306 -12.56 4.26 48.41
CA MET A 306 -11.56 5.32 48.49
C MET A 306 -12.03 6.53 47.69
N ILE A 307 -12.31 7.65 48.35
CA ILE A 307 -12.68 8.93 47.73
C ILE A 307 -11.46 9.85 47.58
N ASN A 308 -11.53 10.78 46.64
CA ASN A 308 -10.46 11.76 46.44
C ASN A 308 -10.39 12.69 47.66
N ASN A 309 -9.20 12.84 48.24
CA ASN A 309 -8.97 13.70 49.38
C ASN A 309 -9.04 15.18 48.94
N PRO A 310 -10.00 15.99 49.46
CA PRO A 310 -10.10 17.41 49.10
C PRO A 310 -8.89 18.24 49.48
N GLN A 311 -8.07 17.78 50.43
CA GLN A 311 -6.85 18.46 50.89
C GLN A 311 -5.60 18.05 50.10
N TYR A 312 -5.70 17.07 49.19
CA TYR A 312 -4.56 16.65 48.38
C TYR A 312 -4.21 17.68 47.32
N LYS A 313 -3.09 18.36 47.50
CA LYS A 313 -2.55 19.33 46.53
C LYS A 313 -1.37 18.77 45.70
N GLY A 314 -0.85 17.59 46.06
CA GLY A 314 0.29 16.95 45.40
C GLY A 314 1.64 17.51 45.86
N LYS A 315 2.72 17.25 45.12
CA LYS A 315 4.03 17.84 45.42
C LYS A 315 4.08 19.29 44.97
N TRP A 316 4.52 20.18 45.84
CA TRP A 316 4.61 21.60 45.56
C TRP A 316 5.70 21.86 44.50
N LYS A 317 5.39 22.71 43.53
CA LYS A 317 6.33 23.15 42.50
C LYS A 317 6.33 24.68 42.49
N ALA A 318 7.52 25.27 42.61
CA ALA A 318 7.68 26.71 42.49
C ALA A 318 7.20 27.20 41.11
N PRO A 319 6.60 28.39 41.02
CA PRO A 319 6.26 29.01 39.75
C PRO A 319 7.53 29.22 38.90
N LEU A 320 7.38 29.14 37.59
CA LEU A 320 8.50 29.32 36.66
C LEU A 320 8.63 30.81 36.31
N VAL A 321 9.81 31.39 36.55
CA VAL A 321 10.20 32.76 36.18
C VAL A 321 11.20 32.74 35.03
N ASP A 322 11.25 33.84 34.28
CA ASP A 322 12.21 33.97 33.18
C ASP A 322 13.63 34.01 33.76
N ASN A 323 14.52 33.20 33.19
CA ASN A 323 15.89 33.07 33.66
C ASN A 323 16.73 34.27 33.21
N PRO A 324 17.28 35.08 34.14
CA PRO A 324 18.12 36.23 33.79
C PRO A 324 19.41 35.83 33.06
N ASN A 325 19.88 34.59 33.23
CA ASN A 325 21.10 34.06 32.62
C ASN A 325 20.85 33.30 31.31
N TYR A 326 19.63 33.35 30.76
CA TYR A 326 19.32 32.67 29.51
C TYR A 326 20.12 33.27 28.35
N GLN A 327 21.02 32.48 27.77
CA GLN A 327 21.89 32.91 26.68
C GLN A 327 21.37 32.49 25.29
N GLY A 328 20.22 31.83 25.23
CA GLY A 328 19.69 31.24 24.00
C GLY A 328 20.01 29.74 23.90
N VAL A 329 19.45 29.09 22.89
CA VAL A 329 19.87 27.72 22.55
C VAL A 329 21.27 27.80 21.96
N TRP A 330 22.23 27.06 22.51
CA TRP A 330 23.59 27.08 22.02
C TRP A 330 23.66 26.46 20.63
N SER A 331 24.44 27.07 19.75
CA SER A 331 24.80 26.52 18.44
C SER A 331 26.31 26.68 18.24
N PRO A 332 27.01 25.69 17.65
CA PRO A 332 28.43 25.83 17.34
C PRO A 332 28.71 27.04 16.45
N ARG A 333 29.94 27.57 16.54
CA ARG A 333 30.40 28.60 15.61
C ARG A 333 30.42 28.07 14.18
N LYS A 334 30.02 28.94 13.24
CA LYS A 334 30.11 28.64 11.81
C LYS A 334 31.51 28.94 11.29
N ILE A 335 32.09 27.98 10.57
CA ILE A 335 33.39 28.08 9.89
C ILE A 335 33.20 27.88 8.39
N ASP A 336 34.09 28.46 7.59
CA ASP A 336 34.11 28.24 6.14
C ASP A 336 34.33 26.75 5.84
N ASN A 337 33.53 26.20 4.94
CA ASN A 337 33.60 24.80 4.56
C ASN A 337 34.81 24.54 3.63
N PRO A 338 35.81 23.73 4.04
CA PRO A 338 36.96 23.42 3.19
C PRO A 338 36.59 22.64 1.92
N ASP A 339 35.49 21.89 1.96
CA ASP A 339 34.98 21.07 0.84
C ASP A 339 33.96 21.83 -0.02
N TYR A 340 33.85 23.15 0.15
CA TYR A 340 32.93 23.97 -0.62
C TYR A 340 33.30 24.00 -2.12
N PHE A 341 32.32 23.67 -2.96
CA PHE A 341 32.37 23.91 -4.40
C PHE A 341 31.03 24.45 -4.90
N GLU A 342 31.07 25.08 -6.07
CA GLU A 342 29.88 25.60 -6.73
C GLU A 342 29.82 25.03 -8.15
N ASP A 343 28.89 24.10 -8.37
CA ASP A 343 28.47 23.67 -9.70
C ASP A 343 27.14 24.32 -10.06
N LEU A 344 27.12 24.99 -11.21
CA LEU A 344 25.94 25.67 -11.76
C LEU A 344 25.25 24.83 -12.85
N GLN A 345 25.86 23.75 -13.31
CA GLN A 345 25.35 22.92 -14.41
C GLN A 345 25.36 21.42 -14.06
N PRO A 346 24.67 20.99 -12.99
CA PRO A 346 24.56 19.58 -12.61
C PRO A 346 23.92 18.70 -13.70
N PHE A 347 23.21 19.29 -14.67
CA PHE A 347 22.71 18.58 -15.84
C PHE A 347 23.82 17.84 -16.62
N ARG A 348 25.05 18.36 -16.63
CA ARG A 348 26.20 17.76 -17.36
C ARG A 348 26.76 16.55 -16.62
N MET A 349 25.94 15.51 -16.53
CA MET A 349 26.26 14.23 -15.89
C MET A 349 27.08 13.34 -16.83
N MET A 350 27.51 12.19 -16.31
CA MET A 350 28.15 11.16 -17.12
C MET A 350 27.22 10.67 -18.24
N PRO A 351 27.74 10.37 -19.45
CA PRO A 351 26.92 9.81 -20.53
C PRO A 351 26.30 8.47 -20.13
N VAL A 352 25.17 8.12 -20.76
CA VAL A 352 24.46 6.87 -20.52
C VAL A 352 24.58 5.97 -21.74
N LYS A 353 24.83 4.67 -21.53
CA LYS A 353 24.99 3.68 -22.60
C LYS A 353 23.98 2.54 -22.59
N ALA A 354 23.41 2.22 -21.43
CA ALA A 354 22.46 1.13 -21.29
C ALA A 354 21.31 1.48 -20.35
N LEU A 355 20.20 0.78 -20.49
CA LEU A 355 19.08 0.79 -19.57
C LEU A 355 19.09 -0.55 -18.81
N GLY A 356 18.96 -0.50 -17.49
CA GLY A 356 18.94 -1.66 -16.61
C GLY A 356 17.77 -1.62 -15.64
N LEU A 357 17.27 -2.81 -15.31
CA LEU A 357 16.27 -3.07 -14.28
C LEU A 357 16.96 -3.94 -13.23
N GLU A 358 17.31 -3.35 -12.10
CA GLU A 358 17.80 -4.09 -10.92
C GLU A 358 16.80 -3.88 -9.80
N LEU A 359 16.01 -4.90 -9.52
CA LEU A 359 14.81 -4.80 -8.70
C LEU A 359 14.77 -5.96 -7.70
N TRP A 360 14.42 -5.62 -6.47
CA TRP A 360 13.97 -6.58 -5.47
C TRP A 360 12.46 -6.41 -5.27
N SER A 361 11.73 -7.52 -5.26
CA SER A 361 10.28 -7.50 -5.09
C SER A 361 9.77 -8.72 -4.32
N MET A 362 8.91 -8.46 -3.33
CA MET A 362 8.14 -9.47 -2.60
C MET A 362 6.89 -9.94 -3.36
N THR A 363 6.53 -9.27 -4.46
CA THR A 363 5.38 -9.59 -5.31
C THR A 363 5.82 -9.93 -6.73
N SER A 364 5.18 -10.93 -7.32
CA SER A 364 5.36 -11.30 -8.73
C SER A 364 4.42 -10.52 -9.64
N ASP A 365 4.57 -10.74 -10.95
CA ASP A 365 3.72 -10.24 -12.03
C ASP A 365 3.71 -8.72 -12.21
N ILE A 366 4.85 -8.07 -11.90
CA ILE A 366 5.08 -6.67 -12.28
C ILE A 366 5.37 -6.63 -13.78
N TYR A 367 4.53 -5.93 -14.53
CA TYR A 367 4.58 -5.81 -15.98
C TYR A 367 5.22 -4.48 -16.36
N PHE A 368 6.20 -4.54 -17.25
CA PHE A 368 6.91 -3.38 -17.82
C PHE A 368 6.76 -3.36 -19.33
N ASP A 369 6.55 -2.18 -19.90
CA ASP A 369 6.46 -2.03 -21.35
C ASP A 369 6.78 -0.60 -21.83
N ASN A 370 6.96 -0.45 -23.15
CA ASN A 370 7.06 0.82 -23.86
C ASN A 370 8.17 1.75 -23.33
N PHE A 371 9.37 1.19 -23.14
CA PHE A 371 10.53 2.01 -22.78
C PHE A 371 10.94 2.88 -23.96
N ILE A 372 10.96 4.19 -23.74
CA ILE A 372 11.43 5.19 -24.69
C ILE A 372 12.38 6.14 -23.99
N ILE A 373 13.53 6.39 -24.62
CA ILE A 373 14.47 7.43 -24.21
C ILE A 373 14.71 8.33 -25.41
N THR A 374 14.33 9.59 -25.30
CA THR A 374 14.39 10.56 -26.39
C THR A 374 14.84 11.94 -25.92
N SER A 375 15.13 12.80 -26.89
CA SER A 375 15.52 14.21 -26.70
C SER A 375 14.36 15.19 -26.84
N HIS A 376 13.17 14.72 -27.22
CA HIS A 376 12.03 15.60 -27.49
C HIS A 376 10.77 15.06 -26.83
N LYS A 377 10.15 15.88 -25.98
CA LYS A 377 8.92 15.52 -25.27
C LYS A 377 7.76 15.18 -26.22
N GLU A 378 7.66 15.89 -27.33
CA GLU A 378 6.61 15.68 -28.35
C GLU A 378 6.62 14.26 -28.93
N VAL A 379 7.79 13.65 -29.08
CA VAL A 379 7.94 12.28 -29.57
C VAL A 379 7.43 11.29 -28.51
N ALA A 380 7.78 11.52 -27.25
CA ALA A 380 7.31 10.70 -26.12
C ALA A 380 5.79 10.82 -25.92
N ASP A 381 5.23 12.02 -26.03
CA ASP A 381 3.78 12.27 -25.87
C ASP A 381 2.96 11.60 -27.00
N ARG A 382 3.46 11.65 -28.24
CA ARG A 382 2.83 10.94 -29.36
C ARG A 382 2.89 9.43 -29.14
N TRP A 383 4.07 8.92 -28.78
CA TRP A 383 4.25 7.50 -28.46
C TRP A 383 3.31 7.04 -27.34
N ALA A 384 3.21 7.81 -26.25
CA ALA A 384 2.31 7.55 -25.14
C ALA A 384 0.83 7.50 -25.56
N SER A 385 0.45 8.37 -26.50
CA SER A 385 -0.93 8.43 -27.00
C SER A 385 -1.27 7.21 -27.86
N ASP A 386 -0.31 6.76 -28.68
CA ASP A 386 -0.45 5.60 -29.55
C ASP A 386 -0.36 4.27 -28.78
N SER A 387 0.43 4.19 -27.70
CA SER A 387 0.58 2.99 -26.87
C SER A 387 -0.36 2.98 -25.66
N TRP A 388 0.02 3.66 -24.59
CA TRP A 388 -0.68 3.68 -23.31
C TRP A 388 -2.10 4.24 -23.43
N GLY A 389 -2.31 5.22 -24.31
CA GLY A 389 -3.64 5.76 -24.60
C GLY A 389 -4.64 4.67 -25.02
N LEU A 390 -4.21 3.71 -25.86
CA LEU A 390 -5.05 2.58 -26.26
C LEU A 390 -5.35 1.63 -25.10
N LYS A 391 -4.33 1.34 -24.27
CA LYS A 391 -4.48 0.49 -23.07
C LYS A 391 -5.43 1.12 -22.06
N LYS A 392 -5.31 2.43 -21.83
CA LYS A 392 -6.20 3.21 -20.95
C LYS A 392 -7.64 3.22 -21.45
N LEU A 393 -7.86 3.45 -22.76
CA LEU A 393 -9.19 3.40 -23.36
C LEU A 393 -9.83 2.02 -23.20
N ARG A 394 -9.05 0.95 -23.42
CA ARG A 394 -9.53 -0.41 -23.19
C ARG A 394 -9.84 -0.68 -21.72
N ALA A 395 -8.95 -0.29 -20.80
CA ALA A 395 -9.18 -0.42 -19.37
C ALA A 395 -10.43 0.34 -18.91
N HIS A 396 -10.68 1.54 -19.43
CA HIS A 396 -11.90 2.29 -19.17
C HIS A 396 -13.14 1.60 -19.75
N ASN A 397 -13.06 1.05 -20.96
CA ASN A 397 -14.19 0.34 -21.59
C ASN A 397 -14.50 -1.01 -20.92
N SER A 398 -13.49 -1.72 -20.41
CA SER A 398 -13.67 -2.95 -19.64
C SER A 398 -14.17 -2.67 -18.22
N ALA A 399 -13.77 -1.53 -17.62
CA ALA A 399 -14.21 -1.09 -16.30
C ALA A 399 -15.56 -0.36 -16.31
N ALA A 400 -16.06 0.05 -17.48
CA ALA A 400 -17.40 0.58 -17.61
C ALA A 400 -18.40 -0.57 -17.39
N PRO A 401 -19.32 -0.47 -16.41
CA PRO A 401 -20.39 -1.45 -16.31
C PRO A 401 -21.11 -1.47 -17.65
N GLY A 402 -21.33 -2.66 -18.22
CA GLY A 402 -22.06 -2.79 -19.48
C GLY A 402 -23.35 -1.99 -19.42
N VAL A 403 -23.83 -1.46 -20.55
CA VAL A 403 -24.98 -0.53 -20.61
C VAL A 403 -26.16 -1.02 -19.75
N PHE A 404 -26.36 -2.33 -19.69
CA PHE A 404 -27.36 -3.00 -18.84
C PHE A 404 -27.10 -2.85 -17.33
N ALA A 405 -25.87 -3.06 -16.86
CA ALA A 405 -25.48 -2.88 -15.46
C ALA A 405 -25.56 -1.40 -15.04
N GLN A 406 -25.24 -0.48 -15.96
CA GLN A 406 -25.38 0.96 -15.71
C GLN A 406 -26.86 1.38 -15.63
N LEU A 407 -27.73 0.80 -16.46
CA LEU A 407 -29.18 0.99 -16.39
C LEU A 407 -29.77 0.41 -15.09
N LEU A 408 -29.27 -0.74 -14.63
CA LEU A 408 -29.69 -1.38 -13.37
C LEU A 408 -29.27 -0.57 -12.14
N MET A 409 -28.02 -0.14 -12.06
CA MET A 409 -27.54 0.73 -10.97
C MET A 409 -28.30 2.07 -10.94
N ALA A 410 -28.56 2.66 -12.11
CA ALA A 410 -29.37 3.87 -12.20
C ALA A 410 -30.82 3.65 -11.72
N ALA A 411 -31.41 2.48 -11.97
CA ALA A 411 -32.76 2.14 -11.53
C ALA A 411 -32.84 1.79 -10.04
N GLU A 412 -31.74 1.35 -9.44
CA GLU A 412 -31.61 1.14 -8.00
C GLU A 412 -31.50 2.49 -7.25
N GLU A 413 -30.75 3.46 -7.77
CA GLU A 413 -30.73 4.82 -7.23
C GLU A 413 -32.04 5.59 -7.46
N ARG A 414 -32.76 5.28 -8.55
CA ARG A 414 -33.98 5.98 -8.97
C ARG A 414 -35.06 4.99 -9.37
N PRO A 415 -35.89 4.53 -8.41
CA PRO A 415 -36.87 3.46 -8.63
C PRO A 415 -37.89 3.71 -9.75
N TRP A 416 -38.17 4.98 -10.09
CA TRP A 416 -39.10 5.33 -11.18
C TRP A 416 -38.57 4.99 -12.58
N LEU A 417 -37.26 4.77 -12.74
CA LEU A 417 -36.68 4.35 -14.02
C LEU A 417 -37.13 2.94 -14.43
N TRP A 418 -37.46 2.06 -13.47
CA TRP A 418 -38.04 0.74 -13.77
C TRP A 418 -39.35 0.84 -14.56
N VAL A 419 -40.20 1.81 -14.22
CA VAL A 419 -41.46 2.06 -14.93
C VAL A 419 -41.21 2.45 -16.38
N ILE A 420 -40.18 3.28 -16.62
CA ILE A 420 -39.79 3.69 -17.96
C ILE A 420 -39.25 2.50 -18.74
N TYR A 421 -38.35 1.70 -18.15
CA TYR A 421 -37.78 0.53 -18.84
C TYR A 421 -38.84 -0.51 -19.19
N ILE A 422 -39.80 -0.75 -18.30
CA ILE A 422 -40.93 -1.64 -18.57
C ILE A 422 -41.79 -1.07 -19.71
N LEU A 423 -42.08 0.23 -19.74
CA LEU A 423 -42.90 0.84 -20.80
C LEU A 423 -42.19 0.88 -22.16
N THR A 424 -40.89 1.19 -22.18
CA THR A 424 -40.16 1.44 -23.43
C THR A 424 -39.51 0.20 -24.02
N VAL A 425 -39.18 -0.81 -23.20
CA VAL A 425 -38.50 -2.03 -23.64
C VAL A 425 -39.34 -3.27 -23.35
N GLY A 426 -39.85 -3.42 -22.12
CA GLY A 426 -40.62 -4.60 -21.73
C GLY A 426 -41.96 -4.75 -22.47
N LEU A 427 -42.74 -3.68 -22.56
CA LEU A 427 -44.06 -3.65 -23.19
C LEU A 427 -44.01 -3.91 -24.70
N PRO A 428 -43.11 -3.30 -25.50
CA PRO A 428 -42.99 -3.65 -26.91
C PRO A 428 -42.51 -5.08 -27.15
N ILE A 429 -41.61 -5.62 -26.33
CA ILE A 429 -41.19 -7.03 -26.42
C ILE A 429 -42.36 -7.96 -26.07
N GLY A 430 -43.10 -7.67 -24.99
CA GLY A 430 -44.27 -8.42 -24.59
C GLY A 430 -45.38 -8.41 -25.64
N LEU A 431 -45.64 -7.25 -26.26
CA LEU A 431 -46.59 -7.13 -27.37
C LEU A 431 -46.11 -7.89 -28.61
N ALA A 432 -44.82 -7.86 -28.93
CA ALA A 432 -44.26 -8.61 -30.05
C ALA A 432 -44.39 -10.12 -29.85
N VAL A 433 -44.14 -10.62 -28.64
CA VAL A 433 -44.35 -12.04 -28.28
C VAL A 433 -45.83 -12.42 -28.35
N LEU A 434 -46.73 -11.54 -27.90
CA LEU A 434 -48.17 -11.79 -27.89
C LEU A 434 -48.81 -11.70 -29.29
N PHE A 435 -48.24 -10.91 -30.21
CA PHE A 435 -48.67 -10.83 -31.61
C PHE A 435 -48.04 -11.89 -32.51
N CYS A 436 -46.85 -12.39 -32.18
CA CYS A 436 -46.13 -13.37 -32.99
C CYS A 436 -46.32 -14.83 -32.56
N TRP A 437 -47.06 -15.12 -31.46
CA TRP A 437 -47.47 -16.48 -31.14
C TRP A 437 -48.77 -16.87 -31.88
N PRO A 438 -48.78 -17.96 -32.68
CA PRO A 438 -49.93 -18.31 -33.52
C PRO A 438 -51.07 -18.88 -32.69
N LYS A 439 -52.27 -18.31 -32.84
CA LYS A 439 -53.53 -18.85 -32.29
C LYS A 439 -53.95 -20.10 -33.09
N LYS A 440 -54.17 -21.22 -32.41
CA LYS A 440 -54.81 -22.42 -32.97
C LYS A 440 -56.21 -22.08 -33.49
N ALA A 441 -56.54 -22.54 -34.70
CA ALA A 441 -57.88 -22.48 -35.27
C ALA A 441 -58.65 -23.75 -34.87
N ASP A 442 -59.85 -23.58 -34.33
CA ASP A 442 -60.85 -24.64 -34.18
C ASP A 442 -61.50 -24.91 -35.54
N ASP A 443 -61.42 -26.15 -36.02
CA ASP A 443 -62.29 -26.68 -37.06
C ASP A 443 -62.75 -28.09 -36.67
N ASP A 444 -64.04 -28.21 -36.33
CA ASP A 444 -64.76 -29.46 -36.15
C ASP A 444 -65.03 -30.11 -37.52
N TYR A 445 -64.44 -31.28 -37.79
CA TYR A 445 -64.94 -32.20 -38.82
C TYR A 445 -64.98 -33.64 -38.28
N VAL A 446 -66.21 -34.14 -38.09
CA VAL A 446 -66.53 -35.52 -37.70
C VAL A 446 -66.48 -36.43 -38.93
N TYR A 447 -65.67 -37.50 -38.91
CA TYR A 447 -65.96 -38.73 -39.65
C TYR A 447 -65.63 -39.99 -38.84
N LYS A 448 -66.55 -40.95 -38.95
CA LYS A 448 -66.76 -42.19 -38.15
C LYS A 448 -65.55 -43.12 -37.98
N LYS A 449 -65.48 -43.71 -36.77
CA LYS A 449 -64.71 -44.90 -36.38
C LYS A 449 -64.98 -46.12 -37.28
N VAL A 450 -63.93 -46.92 -37.50
CA VAL A 450 -64.04 -48.38 -37.68
C VAL A 450 -63.03 -49.04 -36.75
N ASP A 451 -63.51 -50.05 -36.03
CA ASP A 451 -62.92 -50.70 -34.86
C ASP A 451 -61.63 -51.51 -35.16
N GLN A 452 -60.76 -51.58 -34.13
CA GLN A 452 -59.78 -52.65 -33.96
C GLN A 452 -60.46 -53.91 -33.39
N PRO A 453 -59.76 -55.06 -33.42
CA PRO A 453 -59.44 -55.64 -32.11
C PRO A 453 -57.97 -56.06 -31.94
N GLN A 454 -57.44 -55.65 -30.78
CA GLN A 454 -56.40 -56.26 -29.93
C GLN A 454 -56.35 -57.80 -30.00
N ALA A 455 -55.25 -58.48 -29.67
CA ALA A 455 -54.52 -58.52 -28.39
C ALA A 455 -53.31 -59.51 -28.60
N ASP A 456 -52.24 -59.65 -27.81
CA ASP A 456 -51.89 -59.27 -26.44
C ASP A 456 -50.41 -59.70 -26.18
N VAL A 457 -49.69 -58.94 -25.32
CA VAL A 457 -48.72 -59.38 -24.27
C VAL A 457 -47.35 -59.96 -24.75
N GLU A 458 -46.14 -59.55 -24.29
CA GLU A 458 -45.58 -59.48 -22.93
C GLU A 458 -44.19 -58.75 -22.92
N ASP A 459 -43.77 -58.33 -21.72
CA ASP A 459 -42.42 -58.00 -21.18
C ASP A 459 -41.69 -56.66 -21.48
N GLU A 460 -41.81 -55.73 -20.52
CA GLU A 460 -40.81 -54.71 -20.15
C GLU A 460 -40.66 -54.65 -18.61
N GLU A 461 -39.42 -54.86 -18.13
CA GLU A 461 -38.81 -54.46 -16.85
C GLU A 461 -37.47 -53.80 -17.30
N GLU A 462 -36.94 -52.69 -16.79
CA GLU A 462 -36.81 -52.21 -15.41
C GLU A 462 -36.22 -50.77 -15.43
N GLU A 463 -36.49 -50.02 -14.37
CA GLU A 463 -35.72 -48.87 -13.80
C GLU A 463 -35.71 -47.49 -14.52
N GLU A 464 -36.48 -46.54 -13.97
CA GLU A 464 -35.99 -45.27 -13.35
C GLU A 464 -37.23 -44.50 -12.80
N GLU A 465 -37.61 -44.79 -11.56
CA GLU A 465 -38.52 -43.97 -10.76
C GLU A 465 -37.71 -43.09 -9.78
N GLU A 466 -38.30 -41.94 -9.45
CA GLU A 466 -38.07 -41.13 -8.23
C GLU A 466 -36.95 -40.07 -8.23
N GLU A 467 -37.14 -38.95 -8.95
CA GLU A 467 -36.74 -37.60 -8.45
C GLU A 467 -37.78 -36.52 -8.82
N GLU A 468 -39.08 -36.80 -8.58
CA GLU A 468 -40.11 -35.78 -8.40
C GLU A 468 -40.97 -36.16 -7.17
N ALA A 469 -40.44 -35.96 -5.95
CA ALA A 469 -41.27 -36.06 -4.75
C ALA A 469 -40.69 -35.41 -3.48
N VAL A 470 -39.83 -34.37 -3.53
CA VAL A 470 -39.43 -33.66 -2.30
C VAL A 470 -39.18 -32.16 -2.52
N ALA A 471 -40.14 -31.44 -3.11
CA ALA A 471 -40.15 -29.96 -3.04
C ALA A 471 -41.31 -29.41 -2.17
N ASP A 472 -42.19 -30.28 -1.67
CA ASP A 472 -43.39 -29.92 -0.89
C ASP A 472 -43.24 -30.17 0.63
N LYS A 473 -42.00 -30.28 1.15
CA LYS A 473 -41.76 -30.53 2.59
C LYS A 473 -40.61 -29.78 3.28
N GLU A 474 -40.08 -28.69 2.71
CA GLU A 474 -39.19 -27.77 3.47
C GLU A 474 -39.73 -26.35 3.63
N GLU A 475 -40.98 -26.10 3.24
CA GLU A 475 -41.74 -24.89 3.59
C GLU A 475 -42.26 -24.89 5.06
N LYS A 476 -41.64 -25.67 5.97
CA LYS A 476 -42.03 -25.74 7.39
C LYS A 476 -40.90 -25.71 8.43
N THR A 477 -39.66 -25.36 8.06
CA THR A 477 -38.57 -25.17 9.03
C THR A 477 -37.67 -24.00 8.64
N ALA A 478 -38.24 -22.80 8.57
CA ALA A 478 -37.48 -21.56 8.71
C ALA A 478 -38.32 -20.41 9.32
N GLU A 479 -39.63 -20.61 9.50
CA GLU A 479 -40.48 -19.77 10.34
C GLU A 479 -40.46 -20.29 11.80
N ALA A 480 -39.26 -20.38 12.40
CA ALA A 480 -39.04 -20.57 13.83
C ALA A 480 -37.57 -20.33 14.21
N THR A 481 -37.03 -19.13 13.97
CA THR A 481 -35.91 -18.54 14.74
C THR A 481 -35.66 -17.09 14.28
N ALA A 482 -36.57 -16.16 14.60
CA ALA A 482 -36.27 -14.72 14.62
C ALA A 482 -37.37 -13.89 15.32
N THR A 483 -37.65 -14.19 16.59
CA THR A 483 -38.21 -13.28 17.61
C THR A 483 -37.82 -13.89 18.95
N GLU A 484 -36.73 -13.45 19.59
CA GLU A 484 -36.63 -12.41 20.63
C GLU A 484 -35.13 -12.09 20.80
N SER A 485 -34.65 -10.89 21.11
CA SER A 485 -35.23 -9.79 21.88
C SER A 485 -34.48 -8.48 21.61
N ALA A 486 -35.21 -7.38 21.66
CA ALA A 486 -34.66 -6.03 21.87
C ALA A 486 -34.13 -5.88 23.31
N PRO A 487 -33.39 -4.80 23.59
CA PRO A 487 -33.71 -4.04 24.80
C PRO A 487 -33.85 -2.55 24.50
N ALA A 488 -34.83 -1.93 25.16
CA ALA A 488 -34.85 -0.49 25.36
C ALA A 488 -35.34 -0.16 26.77
N ALA A 489 -34.56 0.73 27.39
CA ALA A 489 -34.87 1.62 28.50
C ALA A 489 -34.74 1.09 29.94
N GLY A 490 -33.65 1.55 30.55
CA GLY A 490 -33.41 1.77 31.98
C GLY A 490 -32.20 2.68 32.10
#